data_AF-A8UUX6-F1
#
_entry.id   AF-A8UUX6-F1
#
_cell.length_a   1.000
_cell.length_b   1.000
_cell.length_c   1.000
_cell.angle_alpha   90.00
_cell.angle_beta   90.00
_cell.angle_gamma   90.00
#
_symmetry.space_group_name_H-M   'P 1'
#
loop_
_entity.id
_entity.type
_entity.pdbx_description
1 polymer ?
#
loop_
_entity_poly.entity_id
_entity_poly.type
_entity_poly.pdbx_seq_one_letter_code
_entity_poly.pdbx_strand_id
1 'polypeptide(L)'
;MFSKEFEMGVGLIKRFRDTLEEIARAGSPEEAKPLIEQIKHPVFGAMAQIKVGQGPLKEEILEALAVVVSQFRELTDFAALKEAIPQVINLVEQSEKLAKEGAEQKG
;
A
#
# COMPACT_ATOMS: atom_id res chain seq x y z
N MET A 1 -19.53 1.64 -5.20
CA MET A 1 -19.23 0.19 -5.13
C MET A 1 -17.82 0.02 -5.67
N PHE A 2 -16.90 -0.52 -4.89
CA PHE A 2 -15.52 -0.78 -5.32
C PHE A 2 -15.47 -2.17 -5.93
N SER A 3 -14.57 -2.38 -6.87
CA SER A 3 -14.42 -3.68 -7.50
C SER A 3 -13.77 -4.67 -6.54
N LYS A 4 -13.99 -5.96 -6.77
CA LYS A 4 -13.38 -7.04 -5.97
C LYS A 4 -11.86 -7.00 -6.04
N GLU A 5 -11.30 -6.62 -7.19
CA GLU A 5 -9.86 -6.44 -7.40
C GLU A 5 -9.32 -5.33 -6.50
N PHE A 6 -10.00 -4.19 -6.45
CA PHE A 6 -9.61 -3.09 -5.56
C PHE A 6 -9.63 -3.52 -4.09
N GLU A 7 -10.70 -4.20 -3.65
CA GLU A 7 -10.84 -4.73 -2.29
C GLU A 7 -9.73 -5.73 -1.95
N MET A 8 -9.41 -6.67 -2.85
CA MET A 8 -8.31 -7.62 -2.67
C MET A 8 -6.95 -6.91 -2.56
N GLY A 9 -6.70 -5.92 -3.41
CA GLY A 9 -5.45 -5.18 -3.39
C GLY A 9 -5.25 -4.38 -2.10
N VAL A 10 -6.28 -3.65 -1.67
CA VAL A 10 -6.27 -2.93 -0.38
C VAL A 10 -6.15 -3.90 0.79
N GLY A 11 -6.87 -5.03 0.75
CA GLY A 11 -6.79 -6.08 1.76
C GLY A 11 -5.40 -6.69 1.91
N LEU A 12 -4.64 -6.82 0.82
CA LEU A 12 -3.24 -7.26 0.86
C LEU A 12 -2.36 -6.24 1.57
N ILE A 13 -2.48 -4.94 1.27
CA ILE A 13 -1.71 -3.91 1.97
C ILE A 13 -1.98 -3.95 3.47
N LYS A 14 -3.24 -4.08 3.88
CA LYS A 14 -3.62 -4.19 5.29
C LYS A 14 -3.02 -5.41 5.97
N ARG A 15 -3.01 -6.56 5.30
CA ARG A 15 -2.45 -7.80 5.84
C ARG A 15 -0.97 -7.67 6.18
N PHE A 16 -0.24 -6.82 5.44
CA PHE A 16 1.20 -6.59 5.64
C PHE A 16 1.50 -5.24 6.30
N ARG A 17 0.51 -4.59 6.90
CA ARG A 17 0.66 -3.28 7.56
C ARG A 17 1.82 -3.27 8.54
N ASP A 18 1.85 -4.22 9.48
CA ASP A 18 2.85 -4.24 10.54
C ASP A 18 4.27 -4.36 9.98
N THR A 19 4.47 -5.23 8.99
CA THR A 19 5.75 -5.37 8.30
C THR A 19 6.14 -4.12 7.51
N LEU A 20 5.18 -3.45 6.87
CA LEU A 20 5.42 -2.16 6.22
C LEU A 20 5.86 -1.10 7.25
N GLU A 21 5.17 -1.01 8.40
CA GLU A 21 5.55 -0.08 9.47
C GLU A 21 6.91 -0.42 10.10
N GLU A 22 7.30 -1.69 10.17
CA GLU A 22 8.65 -2.10 10.56
C GLU A 22 9.70 -1.65 9.54
N ILE A 23 9.45 -1.80 8.24
CA ILE A 23 10.33 -1.28 7.18
C ILE A 23 10.47 0.25 7.30
N ALA A 24 9.38 0.96 7.54
CA ALA A 24 9.39 2.41 7.70
C ALA A 24 10.12 2.87 8.98
N ARG A 25 10.25 2.00 9.99
CA ARG A 25 10.98 2.28 11.24
C ARG A 25 12.43 1.83 11.21
N ALA A 26 12.83 0.99 10.26
CA ALA A 26 14.20 0.50 10.15
C ALA A 26 15.22 1.64 10.10
N GLY A 27 16.34 1.44 10.79
CA GLY A 27 17.43 2.41 10.94
C GLY A 27 18.29 2.50 9.68
N SER A 28 18.39 1.40 8.93
CA SER A 28 19.17 1.33 7.69
C SER A 28 18.52 0.47 6.60
N PRO A 29 18.97 0.60 5.33
CA PRO A 29 18.54 -0.27 4.24
C PRO A 29 18.81 -1.77 4.50
N GLU A 30 19.92 -2.09 5.17
CA GLU A 30 20.31 -3.48 5.49
C GLU A 30 19.33 -4.14 6.45
N GLU A 31 18.80 -3.37 7.41
CA GLU A 31 17.76 -3.83 8.34
C GLU A 31 16.40 -4.01 7.65
N ALA A 32 16.06 -3.12 6.71
CA ALA A 32 14.81 -3.17 5.97
C ALA A 32 14.76 -4.30 4.93
N LYS A 33 15.89 -4.61 4.29
CA LYS A 33 16.00 -5.56 3.18
C LYS A 33 15.37 -6.94 3.46
N PRO A 34 15.63 -7.64 4.59
CA PRO A 34 14.99 -8.93 4.85
C PRO A 34 13.46 -8.83 5.01
N LEU A 35 12.94 -7.70 5.50
CA LEU A 35 11.50 -7.47 5.61
C LEU A 35 10.89 -7.21 4.23
N ILE A 36 11.55 -6.39 3.41
CA ILE A 36 11.15 -6.13 2.02
C ILE A 36 11.06 -7.44 1.24
N GLU A 37 12.08 -8.29 1.33
CA GLU A 37 12.12 -9.58 0.62
C GLU A 37 10.95 -10.51 1.01
N GLN A 38 10.49 -10.46 2.26
CA GLN A 38 9.34 -11.25 2.71
C GLN A 38 8.02 -10.81 2.08
N ILE A 39 7.84 -9.51 1.81
CA ILE A 39 6.53 -8.96 1.43
C ILE A 39 6.47 -8.34 0.03
N LYS A 40 7.60 -8.24 -0.69
CA LYS A 40 7.64 -7.53 -1.98
C LYS A 40 6.68 -8.11 -3.02
N HIS A 41 6.57 -9.43 -3.12
CA HIS A 41 5.69 -10.08 -4.09
C HIS A 41 4.20 -9.84 -3.78
N PRO A 42 3.74 -10.03 -2.53
CA PRO A 42 2.39 -9.61 -2.14
C PRO A 42 2.10 -8.13 -2.41
N VAL A 43 3.04 -7.22 -2.12
CA VAL A 43 2.85 -5.78 -2.37
C VAL A 43 2.79 -5.47 -3.87
N PHE A 44 3.59 -6.13 -4.71
CA PHE A 44 3.49 -6.00 -6.17
C PHE A 44 2.13 -6.52 -6.68
N GLY A 45 1.66 -7.63 -6.13
CA GLY A 45 0.33 -8.17 -6.39
C GLY A 45 -0.78 -7.18 -6.00
N ALA A 46 -0.67 -6.55 -4.84
CA ALA A 46 -1.60 -5.54 -4.38
C ALA A 46 -1.70 -4.35 -5.34
N MET A 47 -0.55 -3.79 -5.77
CA MET A 47 -0.51 -2.71 -6.76
C MET A 47 -1.19 -3.12 -8.08
N ALA A 48 -0.95 -4.34 -8.57
CA ALA A 48 -1.58 -4.83 -9.80
C ALA A 48 -3.11 -4.93 -9.67
N GLN A 49 -3.61 -5.43 -8.54
CA GLN A 49 -5.04 -5.54 -8.26
C GLN A 49 -5.72 -4.16 -8.15
N ILE A 50 -5.09 -3.21 -7.43
CA ILE A 50 -5.58 -1.83 -7.32
C ILE A 50 -5.62 -1.15 -8.69
N LYS A 51 -4.59 -1.39 -9.53
CA LYS A 51 -4.49 -0.81 -10.88
C LYS A 51 -5.65 -1.21 -11.79
N VAL A 52 -6.05 -2.48 -11.77
CA VAL A 52 -7.16 -2.98 -12.59
C VAL A 52 -8.53 -2.75 -11.96
N GLY A 53 -8.58 -2.60 -10.63
CA GLY A 53 -9.80 -2.36 -9.89
C GLY A 53 -10.31 -0.92 -9.95
N GLN A 54 -11.49 -0.69 -9.36
CA GLN A 54 -12.06 0.64 -9.15
C GLN A 54 -12.38 0.85 -7.67
N GLY A 55 -11.98 1.99 -7.11
CA GLY A 55 -12.25 2.33 -5.71
C GLY A 55 -11.85 3.76 -5.36
N PRO A 56 -12.18 4.22 -4.14
CA PRO A 56 -11.88 5.58 -3.69
C PRO A 56 -10.36 5.77 -3.54
N LEU A 57 -9.88 6.97 -3.87
CA LEU A 57 -8.47 7.33 -3.77
C LEU A 57 -7.52 6.41 -4.56
N LYS A 58 -8.03 5.75 -5.60
CA LYS A 58 -7.26 4.75 -6.37
C LYS A 58 -5.95 5.33 -6.90
N GLU A 59 -6.02 6.50 -7.53
CA GLU A 59 -4.86 7.08 -8.21
C GLU A 59 -3.82 7.54 -7.19
N GLU A 60 -4.26 8.12 -6.07
CA GLU A 60 -3.43 8.54 -4.95
C GLU A 60 -2.74 7.34 -4.29
N ILE A 61 -3.47 6.24 -4.09
CA ILE A 61 -2.91 4.98 -3.57
C ILE A 61 -1.85 4.43 -4.54
N LEU A 62 -2.14 4.45 -5.85
CA LEU A 62 -1.22 3.95 -6.87
C LEU A 62 0.05 4.77 -6.97
N GLU A 63 -0.04 6.09 -6.84
CA GLU A 63 1.11 6.99 -6.84
C GLU A 63 2.06 6.68 -5.67
N ALA A 64 1.53 6.61 -4.45
CA ALA A 64 2.33 6.27 -3.27
C ALA A 64 2.88 4.83 -3.35
N LEU A 65 2.07 3.86 -3.82
CA LEU A 65 2.53 2.48 -4.01
C LEU A 65 3.61 2.37 -5.09
N ALA A 66 3.59 3.20 -6.12
CA ALA A 66 4.63 3.16 -7.16
C ALA A 66 6.01 3.46 -6.56
N VAL A 67 6.10 4.41 -5.62
CA VAL A 67 7.34 4.70 -4.89
C VAL A 67 7.76 3.49 -4.05
N VAL A 68 6.84 2.91 -3.27
CA VAL A 68 7.14 1.70 -2.46
C VAL A 68 7.63 0.55 -3.35
N VAL A 69 6.95 0.27 -4.46
CA VAL A 69 7.29 -0.82 -5.38
C VAL A 69 8.63 -0.59 -6.07
N SER A 70 8.93 0.65 -6.48
CA SER A 70 10.23 1.01 -7.04
C SER A 70 11.34 0.77 -6.01
N GLN A 71 11.16 1.26 -4.78
CA GLN A 71 12.17 1.10 -3.73
C GLN A 71 12.30 -0.32 -3.20
N PHE A 72 11.26 -1.15 -3.31
CA PHE A 72 11.36 -2.59 -3.04
C PHE A 72 12.21 -3.34 -4.09
N ARG A 73 12.36 -2.80 -5.30
CA ARG A 73 13.19 -3.39 -6.37
C ARG A 73 14.62 -2.91 -6.32
N GLU A 74 14.80 -1.61 -6.07
CA GLU A 74 16.08 -0.94 -6.29
C GLU A 74 16.76 -0.52 -4.99
N LEU A 75 15.97 -0.19 -3.95
CA LEU A 75 16.43 0.30 -2.65
C LEU A 75 17.53 1.39 -2.76
N THR A 76 17.31 2.32 -3.68
CA THR A 76 18.24 3.42 -4.01
C THR A 76 17.95 4.68 -3.20
N ASP A 77 16.70 4.88 -2.79
CA ASP A 77 16.24 5.99 -1.97
C ASP A 77 15.41 5.47 -0.78
N PHE A 78 16.12 5.16 0.30
CA PHE A 78 15.51 4.65 1.52
C PHE A 78 14.67 5.72 2.24
N ALA A 79 14.99 7.00 2.09
CA ALA A 79 14.20 8.07 2.68
C ALA A 79 12.82 8.16 2.02
N ALA A 80 12.78 8.12 0.69
CA ALA A 80 11.51 8.07 -0.07
C ALA A 80 10.67 6.84 0.30
N LEU A 81 11.30 5.67 0.53
CA LEU A 81 10.58 4.48 1.00
C LEU A 81 9.93 4.71 2.38
N LYS A 82 10.67 5.30 3.32
CA LYS A 82 10.17 5.58 4.68
C LYS A 82 9.04 6.61 4.69
N GLU A 83 9.01 7.53 3.74
CA GLU A 83 7.92 8.50 3.59
C GLU A 83 6.69 7.91 2.87
N ALA A 84 6.90 7.10 1.84
CA ALA A 84 5.82 6.55 1.03
C ALA A 84 5.00 5.49 1.78
N ILE A 85 5.62 4.68 2.64
CA ILE A 85 4.90 3.62 3.37
C ILE A 85 3.77 4.18 4.25
N PRO A 86 4.00 5.16 5.15
CA PRO A 86 2.93 5.76 5.94
C PRO A 86 1.83 6.40 5.09
N GLN A 87 2.19 7.00 3.94
CA GLN A 87 1.22 7.56 3.01
C GLN A 87 0.31 6.48 2.43
N VAL A 88 0.87 5.36 1.96
CA VAL A 88 0.09 4.21 1.46
C VAL A 88 -0.88 3.70 2.53
N ILE A 89 -0.41 3.52 3.77
CA ILE A 89 -1.25 3.02 4.88
C ILE A 89 -2.40 3.99 5.15
N ASN A 90 -2.12 5.28 5.26
CA ASN A 90 -3.12 6.31 5.52
C ASN A 90 -4.16 6.41 4.38
N LEU A 91 -3.72 6.37 3.12
CA LEU A 91 -4.61 6.42 1.95
C LEU A 91 -5.52 5.18 1.88
N VAL A 92 -4.98 4.01 2.20
CA VAL A 92 -5.78 2.77 2.33
C VAL A 92 -6.85 2.90 3.40
N GLU A 93 -6.50 3.40 4.60
CA GLU A 93 -7.47 3.60 5.68
C GLU A 93 -8.55 4.63 5.31
N GLN A 94 -8.18 5.72 4.66
CA GLN A 94 -9.13 6.73 4.17
C GLN A 94 -10.05 6.18 3.09
N SER A 95 -9.51 5.40 2.16
CA SER A 95 -10.30 4.75 1.10
C SER A 95 -11.38 3.83 1.69
N GLU A 96 -11.06 3.08 2.74
CA GLU A 96 -12.03 2.24 3.45
C GLU A 96 -13.10 3.04 4.21
N LYS A 97 -12.76 4.21 4.76
CA LYS A 97 -13.74 5.08 5.41
C LYS A 97 -14.73 5.64 4.39
N LEU A 98 -14.22 6.19 3.29
CA LEU A 98 -15.05 6.69 2.18
C LEU A 98 -15.94 5.59 1.59
N ALA A 99 -15.41 4.38 1.52
CA ALA A 99 -16.13 3.19 1.12
C ALA A 99 -17.34 2.89 2.02
N LYS A 100 -17.17 2.97 3.35
CA LYS A 100 -18.24 2.72 4.33
C LYS A 100 -19.27 3.86 4.35
N GLU A 101 -18.81 5.10 4.38
CA GLU A 101 -19.68 6.30 4.39
C GLU A 101 -20.54 6.41 3.12
N GLY A 102 -19.98 6.05 1.96
CA GLY A 102 -20.72 5.99 0.69
C GLY A 102 -21.74 4.84 0.60
N ALA A 103 -21.66 3.85 1.49
CA ALA A 103 -22.63 2.76 1.60
C ALA A 103 -23.80 3.13 2.53
N GLU A 104 -23.53 3.90 3.58
CA GLU A 104 -24.53 4.37 4.56
C GLU A 104 -25.47 5.45 4.00
N GLN A 105 -25.02 6.26 3.03
CA GLN A 105 -25.88 7.26 2.37
C GLN A 105 -26.84 6.67 1.31
N LYS A 106 -26.77 5.36 1.03
CA LYS A 106 -27.59 4.67 0.03
C LYS A 106 -28.52 3.59 0.62
N GLY A 107 -28.56 3.44 1.94
CA GLY A 107 -29.50 2.58 2.67
C GLY A 107 -30.62 3.40 3.30
#